data_AF-W9RSE3-F1
#
_entry.id   AF-W9RSE3-F1
#
_cell.length_a   1.000
_cell.length_b   1.000
_cell.length_c   1.000
_cell.angle_alpha   90.00
_cell.angle_beta   90.00
_cell.angle_gamma   90.00
#
_symmetry.space_group_name_H-M   'P 1'
#
loop_
_entity.id
_entity.type
_entity.pdbx_description
1 polymer ?
#
loop_
_entity_poly.entity_id
_entity_poly.type
_entity_poly.pdbx_seq_one_letter_code
_entity_poly.pdbx_strand_id
1 'polypeptide(L)'
;MDLGNKLEGTRATIETEIESFFSSAPPLNNSLDFSEQVDKFIRRNSVASGNGGPSRVVCVTSGGTTVPLEQRCVRYIDNFSSGHRGAASTEYFLKAGYAVIFLYRRGTCQPYCSSLPDDPLLECFELTDEPNIQVRQEHSEAVKRAISENHAAVVEGLLLKLPFTTIFEYLQNGAFRGVKWERRDIVRPLVRKVYVRRAKKGKGEGLELNEVGQPRDVGSPPGEPGMDG
;
A
#
# COMPACT_ATOMS: atom_id res chain seq x y z
N MET A 1 -38.49 11.88 25.49
CA MET A 1 -37.80 10.58 25.61
C MET A 1 -37.85 9.78 24.29
N ASP A 2 -37.84 10.44 23.13
CA ASP A 2 -38.24 9.80 21.86
C ASP A 2 -37.13 9.74 20.79
N LEU A 3 -36.05 10.50 20.99
CA LEU A 3 -34.90 10.52 20.07
C LEU A 3 -33.93 9.35 20.32
N GLY A 4 -33.80 8.91 21.58
CA GLY A 4 -32.89 7.82 21.98
C GLY A 4 -33.32 6.46 21.43
N ASN A 5 -34.60 6.10 21.60
CA ASN A 5 -35.17 4.85 21.10
C ASN A 5 -35.14 4.73 19.56
N LYS A 6 -35.30 5.85 18.84
CA LYS A 6 -35.26 5.86 17.37
C LYS A 6 -33.83 5.68 16.85
N LEU A 7 -32.84 6.22 17.56
CA LEU A 7 -31.41 6.05 17.27
C LEU A 7 -30.93 4.62 17.56
N GLU A 8 -31.37 4.02 18.67
CA GLU A 8 -31.10 2.62 19.01
C GLU A 8 -31.75 1.64 18.03
N GLY A 9 -33.02 1.89 17.65
CA GLY A 9 -33.70 1.08 16.63
C GLY A 9 -32.99 1.10 15.27
N THR A 10 -32.54 2.29 14.84
CA THR A 10 -31.81 2.45 13.57
C THR A 10 -30.44 1.76 13.62
N ARG A 11 -29.75 1.85 14.76
CA ARG A 11 -28.46 1.19 14.96
C ARG A 11 -28.57 -0.33 14.93
N ALA A 12 -29.57 -0.89 15.59
CA ALA A 12 -29.82 -2.33 15.58
C ALA A 12 -30.13 -2.84 14.17
N THR A 13 -30.90 -2.07 13.37
CA THR A 13 -31.16 -2.41 11.96
C THR A 13 -29.88 -2.41 11.13
N ILE A 14 -29.03 -1.38 11.27
CA ILE A 14 -27.75 -1.30 10.56
C ILE A 14 -26.82 -2.45 10.96
N GLU A 15 -26.71 -2.78 12.25
CA GLU A 15 -25.89 -3.90 12.73
C GLU A 15 -26.37 -5.23 12.14
N THR A 16 -27.69 -5.43 12.06
CA THR A 16 -28.29 -6.62 11.42
C THR A 16 -27.99 -6.69 9.91
N GLU A 17 -28.08 -5.56 9.20
CA GLU A 17 -27.75 -5.52 7.77
C GLU A 17 -26.26 -5.80 7.51
N ILE A 18 -25.37 -5.26 8.36
CA ILE A 18 -23.94 -5.52 8.31
C ILE A 18 -23.66 -7.01 8.54
N GLU A 19 -24.27 -7.62 9.56
CA GLU A 19 -24.12 -9.05 9.84
C GLU A 19 -24.62 -9.90 8.67
N SER A 20 -25.77 -9.55 8.10
CA SER A 20 -26.34 -10.21 6.91
C SER A 20 -25.37 -10.13 5.72
N PHE A 21 -24.81 -8.95 5.44
CA PHE A 21 -23.80 -8.76 4.40
C PHE A 21 -22.58 -9.67 4.58
N PHE A 22 -22.02 -9.72 5.79
CA PHE A 22 -20.86 -10.57 6.06
C PHE A 22 -21.18 -12.07 6.07
N SER A 23 -22.41 -12.45 6.46
CA SER A 23 -22.86 -13.84 6.46
C SER A 23 -23.08 -14.40 5.05
N SER A 24 -23.43 -13.53 4.10
CA SER A 24 -23.66 -13.87 2.69
C SER A 24 -22.40 -13.73 1.82
N ALA A 25 -21.32 -13.16 2.36
CA ALA A 25 -20.05 -13.03 1.65
C ALA A 25 -19.43 -14.42 1.38
N PRO A 26 -18.74 -14.59 0.23
CA PRO A 26 -18.03 -15.83 -0.05
C PRO A 26 -17.06 -16.21 1.08
N PRO A 27 -16.90 -17.50 1.41
CA PRO A 27 -15.92 -17.92 2.40
C PRO A 27 -14.52 -17.60 1.89
N LEU A 28 -13.70 -17.00 2.75
CA LEU A 28 -12.29 -16.80 2.44
C LEU A 28 -11.60 -18.16 2.49
N ASN A 29 -10.88 -18.52 1.42
CA ASN A 29 -10.11 -19.76 1.37
C ASN A 29 -9.14 -19.92 2.57
N ASN A 30 -8.72 -18.82 3.23
CA ASN A 30 -7.75 -18.83 4.34
C ASN A 30 -8.13 -17.92 5.55
N SER A 31 -9.41 -17.60 5.80
CA SER A 31 -9.78 -16.60 6.85
C SER A 31 -9.21 -16.87 8.25
N LEU A 32 -9.27 -18.12 8.71
CA LEU A 32 -8.85 -18.52 10.06
C LEU A 32 -7.35 -18.30 10.29
N ASP A 33 -6.54 -18.44 9.24
CA ASP A 33 -5.09 -18.23 9.27
C ASP A 33 -4.76 -16.72 9.42
N PHE A 34 -5.56 -15.82 8.84
CA PHE A 34 -5.29 -14.38 8.88
C PHE A 34 -5.44 -13.79 10.29
N SER A 35 -6.51 -14.13 11.02
CA SER A 35 -6.72 -13.59 12.37
C SER A 35 -5.65 -14.09 13.33
N GLU A 36 -5.27 -15.37 13.24
CA GLU A 36 -4.21 -15.93 14.07
C GLU A 36 -2.86 -15.27 13.79
N GLN A 37 -2.51 -15.06 12.51
CA GLN A 37 -1.30 -14.34 12.13
C GLN A 37 -1.27 -12.91 12.68
N VAL A 38 -2.39 -12.20 12.61
CA VAL A 38 -2.51 -10.82 13.11
C VAL A 38 -2.41 -10.78 14.63
N ASP A 39 -3.13 -11.66 15.33
CA ASP A 39 -3.06 -11.75 16.79
C ASP A 39 -1.65 -12.09 17.26
N LYS A 40 -1.00 -13.06 16.61
CA LYS A 40 0.39 -13.43 16.89
C LYS A 40 1.34 -12.24 16.64
N PHE A 41 1.13 -11.51 15.55
CA PHE A 41 1.94 -10.33 15.20
C PHE A 41 1.75 -9.19 16.20
N ILE A 42 0.51 -8.89 16.59
CA ILE A 42 0.19 -7.86 17.59
C ILE A 42 0.78 -8.26 18.94
N ARG A 43 0.56 -9.50 19.40
CA ARG A 43 1.11 -9.98 20.69
C ARG A 43 2.63 -9.87 20.71
N ARG A 44 3.31 -10.32 19.65
CA ARG A 44 4.77 -10.23 19.54
C ARG A 44 5.27 -8.79 19.66
N ASN A 45 4.60 -7.84 19.02
CA ASN A 45 5.00 -6.43 19.00
C ASN A 45 4.50 -5.62 20.21
N SER A 46 3.58 -6.19 21.01
CA SER A 46 3.07 -5.59 22.25
C SER A 46 3.95 -5.87 23.47
N VAL A 47 4.82 -6.88 23.40
CA VAL A 47 5.74 -7.22 24.48
C VAL A 47 7.04 -6.41 24.31
N ALA A 48 7.53 -5.81 25.39
CA ALA A 48 8.78 -5.07 25.38
C ALA A 48 9.95 -6.01 25.00
N SER A 49 10.66 -5.66 23.94
CA SER A 49 11.79 -6.47 23.45
C SER A 49 13.09 -5.78 23.84
N GLY A 50 13.82 -6.39 24.77
CA GLY A 50 15.27 -6.23 25.04
C GLY A 50 15.82 -4.87 25.47
N ASN A 51 15.44 -3.76 24.83
CA ASN A 51 15.95 -2.41 25.06
C ASN A 51 14.99 -1.28 24.60
N GLY A 52 13.75 -1.61 24.21
CA GLY A 52 12.73 -0.64 23.80
C GLY A 52 11.34 -1.04 24.29
N GLY A 53 10.50 -0.03 24.54
CA GLY A 53 9.08 -0.24 24.84
C GLY A 53 8.34 -0.92 23.67
N PRO A 54 7.05 -1.26 23.84
CA PRO A 54 6.27 -1.93 22.81
C PRO A 54 6.29 -1.19 21.48
N SER A 55 6.45 -1.94 20.39
CA SER A 55 6.43 -1.41 19.03
C SER A 55 5.02 -0.94 18.69
N ARG A 56 4.92 0.26 18.12
CA ARG A 56 3.63 0.77 17.63
C ARG A 56 3.25 -0.01 16.37
N VAL A 57 2.04 -0.55 16.34
CA VAL A 57 1.51 -1.29 15.19
C VAL A 57 0.70 -0.34 14.30
N VAL A 58 0.92 -0.41 12.99
CA VAL A 58 0.12 0.30 11.98
C VAL A 58 -0.35 -0.68 10.90
N CYS A 59 -1.60 -0.53 10.47
CA CYS A 59 -2.12 -1.25 9.31
C CYS A 59 -2.13 -0.32 8.10
N VAL A 60 -1.40 -0.71 7.05
CA VAL A 60 -1.36 -0.02 5.76
C VAL A 60 -2.16 -0.85 4.77
N THR A 61 -3.21 -0.26 4.22
CA THR A 61 -3.96 -0.86 3.11
C THR A 61 -3.43 -0.33 1.77
N SER A 62 -3.23 -1.23 0.81
CA SER A 62 -2.60 -0.89 -0.48
C SER A 62 -3.25 -1.61 -1.66
N GLY A 63 -3.33 -0.92 -2.79
CA GLY A 63 -3.94 -1.45 -4.01
C GLY A 63 -5.47 -1.29 -4.06
N GLY A 64 -6.04 -1.77 -5.16
CA GLY A 64 -7.46 -1.73 -5.49
C GLY A 64 -8.25 -2.93 -4.98
N THR A 65 -9.57 -2.81 -4.93
CA THR A 65 -10.46 -3.95 -4.69
C THR A 65 -11.24 -4.27 -5.96
N THR A 66 -11.42 -5.56 -6.23
CA THR A 66 -12.32 -6.00 -7.31
C THR A 66 -13.69 -6.41 -6.76
N VAL A 67 -14.74 -6.16 -7.54
CA VAL A 67 -16.11 -6.62 -7.25
C VAL A 67 -16.51 -7.62 -8.35
N PRO A 68 -16.62 -8.92 -8.04
CA PRO A 68 -17.02 -9.92 -9.02
C PRO A 68 -18.49 -9.72 -9.44
N LEU A 69 -18.78 -9.87 -10.73
CA LEU A 69 -20.15 -9.80 -11.26
C LEU A 69 -20.83 -11.17 -11.34
N GLU A 70 -20.06 -12.25 -11.26
CA GLU A 70 -20.54 -13.64 -11.29
C GLU A 70 -19.87 -14.50 -10.21
N GLN A 71 -20.50 -15.60 -9.80
CA GLN A 71 -19.91 -16.56 -8.85
C GLN A 71 -18.62 -17.20 -9.39
N ARG A 72 -18.61 -17.58 -10.67
CA ARG A 72 -17.40 -18.00 -11.39
C ARG A 72 -16.84 -16.77 -12.10
N CYS A 73 -16.20 -15.92 -11.32
CA CYS A 73 -15.81 -14.59 -11.75
C CYS A 73 -14.83 -14.63 -12.93
N VAL A 74 -15.30 -14.14 -14.09
CA VAL A 74 -14.46 -13.79 -15.24
C VAL A 74 -14.46 -12.27 -15.43
N ARG A 75 -15.58 -11.62 -15.10
CA ARG A 75 -15.75 -10.16 -15.20
C ARG A 75 -15.91 -9.55 -13.80
N TYR A 76 -15.27 -8.40 -13.62
CA TYR A 76 -15.28 -7.68 -12.36
C TYR A 76 -15.17 -6.18 -12.59
N ILE A 77 -15.63 -5.41 -11.61
CA ILE A 77 -15.33 -3.98 -11.50
C ILE A 77 -14.04 -3.85 -10.68
N ASP A 78 -13.08 -3.06 -11.15
CA ASP A 78 -11.81 -2.85 -10.45
C ASP A 78 -11.62 -1.37 -10.08
N ASN A 79 -11.34 -1.11 -8.80
CA ASN A 79 -10.88 0.19 -8.35
C ASN A 79 -9.37 0.28 -8.53
N PHE A 80 -8.92 0.80 -9.68
CA PHE A 80 -7.50 0.79 -10.01
C PHE A 80 -6.60 1.50 -8.98
N SER A 81 -5.55 0.80 -8.56
CA SER A 81 -4.46 1.36 -7.77
C SER A 81 -3.22 0.47 -7.90
N SER A 82 -2.10 1.07 -8.33
CA SER A 82 -0.83 0.37 -8.52
C SER A 82 -0.11 0.00 -7.22
N GLY A 83 -0.59 0.48 -6.06
CA GLY A 83 -0.05 0.14 -4.74
C GLY A 83 1.22 0.91 -4.31
N HIS A 84 1.80 1.75 -5.18
CA HIS A 84 3.05 2.47 -4.89
C HIS A 84 3.00 3.31 -3.62
N ARG A 85 1.89 4.00 -3.35
CA ARG A 85 1.74 4.82 -2.14
C ARG A 85 1.75 3.97 -0.86
N GLY A 86 1.10 2.81 -0.88
CA GLY A 86 1.06 1.91 0.27
C GLY A 86 2.41 1.22 0.49
N ALA A 87 3.07 0.80 -0.60
CA ALA A 87 4.44 0.26 -0.55
C ALA A 87 5.40 1.27 0.08
N ALA A 88 5.48 2.50 -0.47
CA ALA A 88 6.34 3.54 0.07
C ALA A 88 5.99 3.90 1.53
N SER A 89 4.71 4.00 1.87
CA SER A 89 4.28 4.30 3.25
C SER A 89 4.75 3.22 4.23
N THR A 90 4.73 1.95 3.81
CA THR A 90 5.20 0.82 4.62
C THR A 90 6.69 0.96 4.94
N GLU A 91 7.51 1.29 3.94
CA GLU A 91 8.95 1.54 4.13
C GLU A 91 9.21 2.68 5.11
N TYR A 92 8.43 3.78 5.00
CA TYR A 92 8.53 4.91 5.92
C TYR A 92 8.18 4.53 7.36
N PHE A 93 7.13 3.72 7.57
CA PHE A 93 6.73 3.27 8.90
C PHE A 93 7.75 2.31 9.52
N LEU A 94 8.27 1.35 8.74
CA LEU A 94 9.32 0.44 9.19
C LEU A 94 10.57 1.22 9.61
N LYS A 95 11.01 2.18 8.79
CA LYS A 95 12.13 3.07 9.11
C LYS A 95 11.89 3.95 10.35
N ALA A 96 10.64 4.24 10.67
CA ALA A 96 10.24 4.98 11.87
C ALA A 96 10.08 4.10 13.12
N GLY A 97 10.38 2.80 13.03
CA GLY A 97 10.29 1.85 14.15
C GLY A 97 8.89 1.33 14.43
N TYR A 98 7.97 1.40 13.46
CA TYR A 98 6.65 0.79 13.57
C TYR A 98 6.69 -0.66 13.11
N ALA A 99 5.88 -1.49 13.74
CA ALA A 99 5.48 -2.78 13.19
C ALA A 99 4.32 -2.54 12.20
N VAL A 100 4.43 -3.04 10.98
CA VAL A 100 3.50 -2.78 9.89
C VAL A 100 2.77 -4.05 9.48
N ILE A 101 1.45 -3.99 9.49
CA ILE A 101 0.58 -4.93 8.78
C ILE A 101 0.31 -4.33 7.41
N PHE A 102 0.82 -4.96 6.36
CA PHE A 102 0.64 -4.56 4.97
C PHE A 102 -0.47 -5.40 4.35
N LEU A 103 -1.70 -4.88 4.33
CA LEU A 103 -2.85 -5.49 3.67
C LEU A 103 -2.89 -5.01 2.21
N TYR A 104 -2.62 -5.88 1.25
CA TYR A 104 -2.32 -5.45 -0.13
C TYR A 104 -3.04 -6.25 -1.21
N ARG A 105 -3.38 -5.59 -2.33
CA ARG A 105 -3.91 -6.28 -3.52
C ARG A 105 -2.83 -7.11 -4.19
N ARG A 106 -3.09 -8.39 -4.48
CA ARG A 106 -2.17 -9.24 -5.25
C ARG A 106 -1.79 -8.59 -6.59
N GLY A 107 -0.53 -8.76 -6.99
CA GLY A 107 0.02 -8.17 -8.22
C GLY A 107 0.22 -6.65 -8.19
N THR A 108 0.10 -6.00 -7.03
CA THR A 108 0.45 -4.57 -6.89
C THR A 108 1.82 -4.38 -6.27
N CYS A 109 2.35 -3.15 -6.41
CA CYS A 109 3.68 -2.77 -5.93
C CYS A 109 3.90 -3.19 -4.46
N GLN A 110 5.02 -3.85 -4.22
CA GLN A 110 5.46 -4.30 -2.91
C GLN A 110 6.47 -3.31 -2.30
N PRO A 111 6.54 -3.19 -0.96
CA PRO A 111 7.61 -2.44 -0.30
C PRO A 111 8.97 -2.90 -0.81
N TYR A 112 9.86 -1.93 -1.06
CA TYR A 112 11.21 -2.06 -1.57
C TYR A 112 11.35 -2.49 -3.04
N CYS A 113 10.25 -2.89 -3.70
CA CYS A 113 10.25 -3.30 -5.10
C CYS A 113 9.97 -2.15 -6.08
N SER A 114 9.69 -0.93 -5.61
CA SER A 114 9.27 0.19 -6.48
C SER A 114 10.36 0.70 -7.44
N SER A 115 11.61 0.31 -7.24
CA SER A 115 12.75 0.64 -8.12
C SER A 115 13.19 -0.53 -8.98
N LEU A 116 12.54 -1.68 -8.86
CA LEU A 116 12.78 -2.82 -9.75
C LEU A 116 12.02 -2.59 -11.06
N PRO A 117 12.50 -3.17 -12.17
CA PRO A 117 11.80 -3.11 -13.45
C PRO A 117 10.48 -3.89 -13.41
N ASP A 118 9.70 -3.82 -14.50
CA ASP A 118 8.36 -4.43 -14.57
C ASP A 118 8.43 -5.97 -14.55
N ASP A 119 9.46 -6.58 -15.14
CA ASP A 119 9.72 -8.03 -15.10
C ASP A 119 11.04 -8.37 -14.37
N PRO A 120 11.11 -8.24 -13.02
CA PRO A 120 12.37 -8.38 -12.28
C PRO A 120 13.09 -9.71 -12.49
N LEU A 121 12.36 -10.81 -12.68
CA LEU A 121 12.98 -12.13 -12.86
C LEU A 121 13.77 -12.22 -14.17
N LEU A 122 13.25 -11.63 -15.25
CA LEU A 122 13.85 -11.69 -16.58
C LEU A 122 14.88 -10.57 -16.80
N GLU A 123 14.65 -9.42 -16.16
CA GLU A 123 15.49 -8.24 -16.34
C GLU A 123 16.62 -8.16 -15.32
N CYS A 124 16.39 -8.50 -14.05
CA CYS A 124 17.42 -8.35 -13.02
C CYS A 124 18.43 -9.50 -12.98
N PHE A 125 18.15 -10.64 -13.60
CA PHE A 125 18.99 -11.84 -13.48
C PHE A 125 19.59 -12.24 -14.83
N GLU A 126 20.78 -12.84 -14.75
CA GLU A 126 21.49 -13.41 -15.90
C GLU A 126 22.13 -14.74 -15.52
N LEU A 127 22.26 -15.61 -16.52
CA LEU A 127 22.93 -16.90 -16.37
C LEU A 127 24.44 -16.66 -16.31
N THR A 128 25.10 -17.30 -15.36
CA THR A 128 26.56 -17.45 -15.36
C THR A 128 26.93 -18.84 -15.87
N ASP A 129 28.18 -19.27 -15.66
CA ASP A 129 28.56 -20.67 -15.85
C ASP A 129 27.57 -21.56 -15.08
N GLU A 130 26.89 -22.49 -15.79
CA GLU A 130 25.85 -23.34 -15.21
C GLU A 130 26.36 -24.04 -13.93
N PRO A 131 25.55 -24.16 -12.85
CA PRO A 131 24.11 -23.93 -12.73
C PRO A 131 23.74 -22.56 -12.11
N ASN A 132 24.68 -21.60 -12.08
CA ASN A 132 24.53 -20.41 -11.26
C ASN A 132 23.77 -19.28 -11.98
N ILE A 133 23.01 -18.51 -11.20
CA ILE A 133 22.31 -17.30 -11.64
C ILE A 133 22.87 -16.14 -10.81
N GLN A 134 23.14 -15.01 -11.47
CA GLN A 134 23.56 -13.78 -10.79
C GLN A 134 22.63 -12.62 -11.11
N VAL A 135 22.69 -11.58 -10.27
CA VAL A 135 21.98 -10.32 -10.51
C VAL A 135 22.82 -9.47 -11.45
N ARG A 136 22.20 -8.90 -12.50
CA ARG A 136 22.85 -7.95 -13.41
C ARG A 136 23.41 -6.77 -12.63
N GLN A 137 24.60 -6.32 -12.99
CA GLN A 137 25.30 -5.25 -12.28
C GLN A 137 24.46 -3.96 -12.17
N GLU A 138 23.67 -3.64 -13.21
CA GLU A 138 22.81 -2.46 -13.28
C GLU A 138 21.68 -2.46 -12.22
N HIS A 139 21.19 -3.64 -11.83
CA HIS A 139 20.10 -3.81 -10.86
C HIS A 139 20.58 -4.30 -9.47
N SER A 140 21.88 -4.63 -9.35
CA SER A 140 22.50 -5.23 -8.17
C SER A 140 22.13 -4.54 -6.85
N GLU A 141 22.32 -3.23 -6.75
CA GLU A 141 22.00 -2.45 -5.55
C GLU A 141 20.50 -2.42 -5.23
N ALA A 142 19.65 -2.29 -6.25
CA ALA A 142 18.20 -2.26 -6.07
C ALA A 142 17.67 -3.61 -5.56
N VAL A 143 18.11 -4.71 -6.17
CA VAL A 143 17.74 -6.07 -5.77
C VAL A 143 18.27 -6.42 -4.39
N LYS A 144 19.55 -6.11 -4.12
CA LYS A 144 20.18 -6.34 -2.82
C LYS A 144 19.43 -5.59 -1.71
N ARG A 145 19.10 -4.32 -1.94
CA ARG A 145 18.30 -3.53 -1.00
C ARG A 145 16.92 -4.15 -0.79
N ALA A 146 16.22 -4.48 -1.86
CA ALA A 146 14.87 -5.05 -1.79
C ALA A 146 14.82 -6.35 -0.98
N ILE A 147 15.76 -7.26 -1.24
CA ILE A 147 15.85 -8.54 -0.53
C ILE A 147 16.24 -8.32 0.93
N SER A 148 17.31 -7.56 1.19
CA SER A 148 17.84 -7.38 2.54
C SER A 148 16.87 -6.64 3.47
N GLU A 149 16.29 -5.51 3.04
CA GLU A 149 15.37 -4.72 3.87
C GLU A 149 14.04 -5.46 4.10
N ASN A 150 13.50 -6.13 3.07
CA ASN A 150 12.31 -6.97 3.23
C ASN A 150 12.57 -8.13 4.19
N HIS A 151 13.68 -8.85 4.01
CA HIS A 151 14.03 -9.99 4.86
C HIS A 151 14.22 -9.57 6.31
N ALA A 152 14.99 -8.49 6.55
CA ALA A 152 15.19 -7.95 7.89
C ALA A 152 13.85 -7.62 8.57
N ALA A 153 12.97 -6.87 7.90
CA ALA A 153 11.68 -6.48 8.46
C ALA A 153 10.78 -7.69 8.80
N VAL A 154 10.83 -8.76 8.00
CA VAL A 154 10.05 -9.98 8.24
C VAL A 154 10.65 -10.80 9.39
N VAL A 155 11.98 -11.02 9.41
CA VAL A 155 12.67 -11.81 10.43
C VAL A 155 12.61 -11.15 11.81
N GLU A 156 12.76 -9.83 11.87
CA GLU A 156 12.58 -9.06 13.10
C GLU A 156 11.12 -9.12 13.60
N GLY A 157 10.18 -9.50 12.72
CA GLY A 157 8.75 -9.57 13.01
C GLY A 157 8.09 -8.19 13.03
N LEU A 158 8.63 -7.25 12.26
CA LEU A 158 8.13 -5.89 12.08
C LEU A 158 7.24 -5.75 10.84
N LEU A 159 7.21 -6.72 9.92
CA LEU A 159 6.37 -6.68 8.72
C LEU A 159 5.53 -7.96 8.58
N LEU A 160 4.21 -7.80 8.59
CA LEU A 160 3.24 -8.85 8.23
C LEU A 160 2.57 -8.49 6.90
N LYS A 161 2.63 -9.38 5.90
CA LYS A 161 2.00 -9.15 4.59
C LYS A 161 0.74 -10.01 4.45
N LEU A 162 -0.38 -9.36 4.15
CA LEU A 162 -1.70 -10.00 4.03
C LEU A 162 -2.28 -9.68 2.65
N PRO A 163 -2.35 -10.65 1.72
CA PRO A 163 -2.89 -10.39 0.38
C PRO A 163 -4.42 -10.38 0.36
N PHE A 164 -4.99 -9.56 -0.51
CA PHE A 164 -6.40 -9.61 -0.92
C PHE A 164 -6.53 -9.39 -2.43
N THR A 165 -7.72 -9.65 -2.98
CA THR A 165 -8.08 -9.30 -4.35
C THR A 165 -9.47 -8.66 -4.39
N THR A 166 -10.46 -9.36 -3.87
CA THR A 166 -11.86 -8.90 -3.90
C THR A 166 -12.18 -7.95 -2.74
N ILE A 167 -13.26 -7.18 -2.88
CA ILE A 167 -13.81 -6.37 -1.79
C ILE A 167 -14.20 -7.23 -0.58
N PHE A 168 -14.65 -8.47 -0.81
CA PHE A 168 -14.99 -9.41 0.27
C PHE A 168 -13.76 -9.78 1.08
N GLU A 169 -12.66 -10.18 0.41
CA GLU A 169 -11.36 -10.40 1.07
C GLU A 169 -10.89 -9.16 1.82
N TYR A 170 -10.96 -7.98 1.21
CA TYR A 170 -10.56 -6.73 1.86
C TYR A 170 -11.38 -6.43 3.11
N LEU A 171 -12.71 -6.56 3.05
CA LEU A 171 -13.58 -6.26 4.17
C LEU A 171 -13.50 -7.32 5.26
N GLN A 172 -13.45 -8.61 4.91
CA GLN A 172 -13.36 -9.69 5.89
C GLN A 172 -11.97 -9.71 6.56
N ASN A 173 -10.89 -9.40 5.83
CA ASN A 173 -9.56 -9.26 6.40
C ASN A 173 -9.41 -7.94 7.17
N GLY A 174 -9.86 -6.81 6.61
CA GLY A 174 -9.75 -5.48 7.23
C GLY A 174 -10.67 -5.28 8.42
N ALA A 175 -11.82 -5.95 8.45
CA ALA A 175 -12.71 -6.04 9.61
C ALA A 175 -12.22 -7.13 10.57
N PHE A 176 -10.95 -7.07 10.97
CA PHE A 176 -10.37 -7.92 12.02
C PHE A 176 -11.30 -7.95 13.24
N ARG A 177 -12.16 -8.96 13.30
CA ARG A 177 -13.20 -9.11 14.32
C ARG A 177 -12.50 -9.28 15.66
N GLY A 178 -12.48 -8.21 16.47
CA GLY A 178 -11.88 -8.22 17.81
C GLY A 178 -10.74 -7.21 18.03
N VAL A 179 -10.16 -6.61 16.99
CA VAL A 179 -9.11 -5.59 17.16
C VAL A 179 -9.72 -4.19 17.01
N LYS A 180 -9.77 -3.43 18.10
CA LYS A 180 -10.23 -2.04 18.09
C LYS A 180 -9.12 -1.13 17.54
N TRP A 181 -9.16 -0.86 16.24
CA TRP A 181 -8.24 0.08 15.60
C TRP A 181 -8.67 1.52 15.89
N GLU A 182 -7.78 2.32 16.47
CA GLU A 182 -8.02 3.75 16.61
C GLU A 182 -7.60 4.47 15.32
N ARG A 183 -8.55 5.12 14.64
CA ARG A 183 -8.28 5.89 13.43
C ARG A 183 -7.52 7.17 13.81
N ARG A 184 -6.20 7.10 13.83
CA ARG A 184 -5.34 8.28 13.97
C ARG A 184 -4.85 8.69 12.59
N ASP A 185 -5.10 9.96 12.21
CA ASP A 185 -4.56 10.56 10.99
C ASP A 185 -3.04 10.80 11.14
N ILE A 186 -2.25 9.72 11.19
CA ILE A 186 -0.78 9.76 11.33
C ILE A 186 -0.11 10.27 10.03
N VAL A 187 -0.88 10.37 8.95
CA VAL A 187 -0.42 10.83 7.64
C VAL A 187 -0.14 12.34 7.62
N ARG A 188 -0.91 13.17 8.34
CA ARG A 188 -0.74 14.64 8.28
C ARG A 188 0.62 15.15 8.80
N PRO A 189 1.19 14.63 9.91
CA PRO A 189 2.52 15.05 10.38
C PRO A 189 3.67 14.53 9.51
N LEU A 190 3.58 13.31 8.98
CA LEU A 190 4.66 12.72 8.15
C LEU A 190 4.71 13.33 6.75
N VAL A 191 3.55 13.56 6.11
CA VAL A 191 3.50 14.15 4.76
C VAL A 191 3.99 15.60 4.75
N ARG A 192 3.72 16.38 5.81
CA ARG A 192 4.29 17.75 5.95
C ARG A 192 5.82 17.73 6.04
N LYS A 193 6.43 16.77 6.74
CA LYS A 193 7.91 16.66 6.78
C LYS A 193 8.51 16.30 5.42
N VAL A 194 7.81 15.51 4.61
CA VAL A 194 8.26 15.10 3.27
C VAL A 194 8.12 16.23 2.25
N TYR A 195 6.97 16.91 2.20
CA TYR A 195 6.78 18.05 1.28
C TYR A 195 7.68 19.23 1.63
N VAL A 196 7.88 19.51 2.93
CA VAL A 196 8.75 20.61 3.37
C VAL A 196 10.24 20.30 3.13
N ARG A 197 10.67 19.02 3.17
CA ARG A 197 12.05 18.66 2.78
C ARG A 197 12.30 18.73 1.28
N ARG A 198 11.29 18.47 0.44
CA ARG A 198 11.43 18.55 -1.03
C ARG A 198 11.29 19.98 -1.56
N ALA A 199 10.64 20.89 -0.82
CA ALA A 199 10.46 22.30 -1.21
C ALA A 199 11.63 23.25 -0.87
N LYS A 200 12.78 22.76 -0.38
CA LYS A 200 13.96 23.59 -0.05
C LYS A 200 15.19 23.37 -0.95
N LYS A 201 14.99 22.88 -2.18
CA LYS A 201 16.04 22.87 -3.21
C LYS A 201 15.46 23.35 -4.54
N GLY A 202 15.85 24.56 -4.94
CA GLY A 202 15.51 25.15 -6.25
C GLY A 202 14.59 26.37 -6.17
N LYS A 203 15.18 27.57 -5.97
CA LYS A 203 14.66 28.78 -6.61
C LYS A 203 15.00 28.66 -8.09
N GLY A 204 14.02 28.79 -8.98
CA GLY A 204 14.27 28.92 -10.42
C GLY A 204 13.14 28.34 -11.26
N GLU A 205 12.25 29.24 -11.67
CA GLU A 205 11.44 29.21 -12.90
C GLU A 205 10.29 28.19 -13.01
N GLY A 206 9.10 28.75 -13.29
CA GLY A 206 7.83 28.06 -13.29
C GLY A 206 7.57 27.30 -14.59
N LEU A 207 7.07 26.07 -14.45
CA LEU A 207 6.48 25.27 -15.52
C LEU A 207 5.16 24.71 -14.97
N GLU A 208 4.04 25.20 -15.51
CA GLU A 208 2.73 24.58 -15.32
C GLU A 208 2.66 23.27 -16.11
N LEU A 209 2.20 22.19 -15.46
CA LEU A 209 1.97 20.89 -16.07
C LEU A 209 0.46 20.62 -16.15
N ASN A 210 -0.03 20.22 -17.32
CA ASN A 210 -1.42 19.75 -17.49
C ASN A 210 -1.52 18.23 -17.21
N GLU A 211 -2.71 17.74 -16.89
CA GLU A 211 -3.04 16.41 -16.32
C GLU A 211 -2.58 15.14 -17.10
N VAL A 212 -1.83 15.29 -18.19
CA VAL A 212 -1.26 14.19 -18.97
C VAL A 212 0.23 14.44 -19.25
N GLY A 213 1.02 14.76 -18.23
CA GLY A 213 2.45 14.43 -18.11
C GLY A 213 3.43 14.63 -19.28
N GLN A 214 3.14 15.42 -20.31
CA GLN A 214 4.06 15.69 -21.43
C GLN A 214 4.42 17.17 -21.51
N PRO A 215 5.71 17.52 -21.70
CA PRO A 215 6.13 18.91 -21.90
C PRO A 215 5.70 19.41 -23.29
N ARG A 216 5.13 20.63 -23.36
CA ARG A 216 4.94 21.34 -24.63
C ARG A 216 6.18 22.15 -24.95
N ASP A 217 6.66 22.02 -26.18
CA ASP A 217 7.63 22.92 -26.78
C ASP A 217 6.93 24.25 -27.10
N VAL A 218 7.28 25.33 -26.40
CA VAL A 218 6.72 26.66 -26.66
C VAL A 218 7.57 27.27 -27.76
N GLY A 219 7.19 26.99 -29.01
CA GLY A 219 7.79 27.61 -30.18
C GLY A 219 7.77 29.15 -30.06
N SER A 220 8.92 29.77 -30.36
CA SER A 220 9.12 31.21 -30.38
C SER A 220 8.01 31.95 -31.16
N PRO A 221 7.60 33.15 -30.73
CA PRO A 221 6.57 33.91 -31.43
C PRO A 221 7.05 34.27 -32.86
N PRO A 222 6.17 34.18 -33.88
CA PRO A 222 6.51 34.63 -35.22
C PRO A 222 6.70 36.14 -35.24
N GLY A 223 7.85 36.58 -35.76
CA GLY A 223 8.17 38.00 -35.99
C GLY A 223 7.25 38.63 -37.04
N GLU A 224 6.96 39.91 -36.85
CA GLU A 224 6.14 40.73 -37.75
C GLU A 224 6.73 40.77 -39.18
N PRO A 225 5.88 40.77 -40.22
CA PRO A 225 6.32 40.94 -41.60
C PRO A 225 6.76 42.39 -41.86
N GLY A 226 8.03 42.56 -42.22
CA GLY A 226 8.58 43.82 -42.70
C GLY A 226 8.00 44.23 -44.06
N MET A 227 7.68 45.52 -44.18
CA MET A 227 7.29 46.18 -45.42
C MET A 227 8.47 46.26 -46.40
N ASP A 228 8.19 45.99 -47.67
CA ASP A 228 9.04 46.32 -48.80
C ASP A 228 9.27 47.85 -48.91
N GLY A 229 10.52 48.23 -49.17
CA GLY A 229 10.98 49.59 -49.45
C GLY A 229 12.49 49.65 -49.66
#